data_AF-A0A4Q6BQW2-F1
#
_entry.id   AF-A0A4Q6BQW2-F1
#
_cell.length_a   1.000
_cell.length_b   1.000
_cell.length_c   1.000
_cell.angle_alpha   90.00
_cell.angle_beta   90.00
_cell.angle_gamma   90.00
#
_symmetry.space_group_name_H-M   'P 1'
#
loop_
_entity.id
_entity.type
_entity.pdbx_description
1 polymer ?
#
loop_
_entity_poly.entity_id
_entity_poly.type
_entity_poly.pdbx_seq_one_letter_code
_entity_poly.pdbx_strand_id
1 'polypeptide(L)' 'MASEFLNAYIDGMKDSGILPSELDQLDGVLQVFVLEKALYEIGYELGSRPEWVGIPLRGVLDLLEKKSL' A
#
# COMPACT_ATOMS: atom_id res chain seq x y z
N MET A 1 -14.13 -1.11 0.36
CA MET A 1 -13.49 -2.43 0.53
C MET A 1 -12.11 -2.33 1.19
N ALA A 2 -11.16 -1.54 0.64
CA ALA A 2 -9.81 -1.44 1.20
C ALA A 2 -9.78 -0.80 2.61
N SER A 3 -10.56 0.25 2.83
CA SER A 3 -10.66 0.91 4.15
C SER A 3 -11.31 0.00 5.20
N GLU A 4 -12.38 -0.71 4.84
CA GLU A 4 -13.05 -1.66 5.75
C GLU A 4 -12.15 -2.81 6.14
N PHE A 5 -11.38 -3.36 5.18
CA PHE A 5 -10.38 -4.39 5.47
C PHE A 5 -9.31 -3.86 6.42
N LEU A 6 -8.75 -2.68 6.13
CA LEU A 6 -7.68 -2.10 6.95
C LEU A 6 -8.16 -1.82 8.38
N ASN A 7 -9.37 -1.25 8.53
CA ASN A 7 -9.96 -0.98 9.84
C ASN A 7 -10.17 -2.27 10.64
N ALA A 8 -10.72 -3.32 10.01
CA ALA A 8 -10.93 -4.60 10.67
C ALA A 8 -9.60 -5.29 11.04
N TYR A 9 -8.59 -5.18 10.18
CA TYR A 9 -7.25 -5.72 10.46
C TYR A 9 -6.60 -5.03 11.64
N ILE A 10 -6.65 -3.69 11.70
CA ILE A 10 -6.10 -2.90 12.81
C ILE A 10 -6.80 -3.28 14.13
N ASP A 11 -8.14 -3.33 14.15
CA ASP A 11 -8.88 -3.70 15.35
C ASP A 11 -8.57 -5.13 15.81
N GLY A 12 -8.44 -6.08 14.89
CA GLY A 12 -8.09 -7.47 15.18
C GLY A 12 -6.64 -7.67 15.65
N MET A 13 -5.73 -6.75 15.31
CA MET A 13 -4.30 -6.85 15.60
C MET A 13 -3.82 -5.93 16.73
N LYS A 14 -4.69 -5.09 17.29
CA LYS A 14 -4.32 -4.07 18.30
C LYS A 14 -3.55 -4.62 19.52
N ASP A 15 -3.84 -5.86 19.93
CA ASP A 15 -3.23 -6.52 21.09
C ASP A 15 -2.05 -7.44 20.72
N SER A 16 -1.66 -7.49 19.43
CA SER A 16 -0.60 -8.39 18.95
C SER A 16 0.81 -7.93 19.34
N GLY A 17 1.00 -6.64 19.64
CA GLY A 17 2.32 -6.02 19.82
C GLY A 17 3.15 -5.90 18.53
N ILE A 18 2.58 -6.22 17.37
CA ILE A 18 3.25 -6.18 16.06
C ILE A 18 3.06 -4.83 15.38
N LEU A 19 1.87 -4.24 15.49
CA LEU A 19 1.57 -2.97 14.83
C LEU A 19 2.21 -1.79 15.58
N PRO A 20 2.70 -0.76 14.87
CA PRO A 20 3.05 0.51 15.48
C PRO A 20 1.88 1.08 16.27
N SER A 21 2.16 1.62 17.44
CA SER A 21 1.15 2.23 18.32
C SER A 21 0.60 3.56 17.77
N GLU A 22 1.42 4.28 17.00
CA GLU A 22 1.07 5.56 16.40
C GLU A 22 0.52 5.38 14.98
N LEU A 23 -0.64 5.97 14.70
CA LEU A 23 -1.31 5.83 13.40
C LEU A 23 -0.46 6.35 12.24
N ASP A 24 0.29 7.44 12.44
CA ASP A 24 1.17 8.01 11.41
C ASP A 24 2.32 7.07 11.04
N GLN A 25 2.82 6.32 12.03
CA GLN A 25 3.86 5.30 11.79
C GLN A 25 3.28 4.10 11.04
N LEU A 26 2.09 3.66 11.42
CA LEU A 26 1.38 2.60 10.72
C LEU A 26 1.09 2.97 9.25
N ASP A 27 0.55 4.17 9.00
CA ASP A 27 0.30 4.66 7.65
C ASP A 27 1.60 4.79 6.85
N GLY A 28 2.67 5.33 7.46
CA GLY A 28 3.98 5.43 6.80
C GLY A 28 4.54 4.07 6.36
N VAL A 29 4.53 3.07 7.25
CA VAL A 29 5.00 1.71 6.93
C VAL A 29 4.10 1.06 5.86
N LEU A 30 2.79 1.22 5.96
CA LEU A 30 1.85 0.72 4.98
C LEU A 30 2.11 1.33 3.59
N GLN A 31 2.30 2.66 3.52
CA GLN A 31 2.60 3.34 2.26
C GLN A 31 3.89 2.81 1.62
N VAL A 32 4.94 2.55 2.40
CA VAL A 32 6.20 1.96 1.90
C VAL A 32 5.96 0.58 1.28
N PHE A 33 5.23 -0.30 1.95
CA PHE A 33 4.95 -1.65 1.42
C PHE A 33 4.06 -1.63 0.17
N VAL A 34 3.07 -0.72 0.11
CA VAL A 34 2.23 -0.56 -1.08
C VAL A 34 3.07 -0.03 -2.25
N LEU A 35 3.98 0.93 -1.99
CA LEU A 35 4.90 1.44 -3.01
C LEU A 35 5.83 0.34 -3.52
N GLU A 36 6.44 -0.45 -2.62
CA GLU A 36 7.30 -1.58 -2.99
C GLU A 36 6.56 -2.58 -3.90
N LYS A 37 5.33 -2.95 -3.55
CA LYS A 37 4.49 -3.84 -4.34
C LYS A 37 4.19 -3.25 -5.72
N ALA A 38 3.86 -1.97 -5.80
CA ALA A 38 3.58 -1.31 -7.08
C ALA A 38 4.82 -1.25 -7.99
N LEU A 39 6.01 -1.00 -7.44
CA LEU A 39 7.26 -1.03 -8.18
C LEU A 39 7.60 -2.44 -8.69
N TYR A 40 7.36 -3.46 -7.86
CA TYR A 40 7.48 -4.85 -8.27
C TYR A 40 6.53 -5.18 -9.44
N GLU A 41 5.26 -4.77 -9.34
CA GLU A 41 4.26 -4.96 -10.39
C GLU A 41 4.65 -4.25 -11.69
N ILE A 42 5.21 -3.04 -11.64
CA ILE A 42 5.72 -2.36 -12.84
C ILE A 42 6.77 -3.23 -13.54
N GLY A 43 7.79 -3.71 -12.81
CA GLY A 43 8.81 -4.56 -13.40
C GLY A 43 8.25 -5.87 -13.95
N TYR A 44 7.30 -6.47 -13.24
CA TYR A 44 6.65 -7.71 -13.63
C TYR A 44 5.80 -7.55 -14.90
N GLU A 45 4.95 -6.52 -14.95
CA GLU A 45 4.05 -6.29 -16.09
C GLU A 45 4.82 -5.88 -17.34
N LEU A 46 5.90 -5.08 -17.21
CA LEU A 46 6.77 -4.76 -18.34
C LEU A 46 7.38 -6.01 -18.99
N GLY A 47 7.63 -7.07 -18.21
CA GLY A 47 8.18 -8.34 -18.71
C GLY A 47 7.14 -9.35 -19.18
N SER A 48 5.87 -9.20 -18.80
CA SER A 48 4.85 -10.23 -19.00
C SER A 48 3.61 -9.76 -19.77
N ARG A 49 3.07 -8.57 -19.46
CA ARG A 49 1.89 -7.95 -20.07
C ARG A 49 2.06 -6.43 -20.13
N PRO A 50 2.88 -5.92 -21.08
CA PRO A 50 3.21 -4.49 -21.13
C PRO A 50 1.98 -3.57 -21.21
N GLU A 51 0.86 -4.06 -21.76
CA GLU A 51 -0.42 -3.35 -21.82
C GLU A 51 -1.06 -3.09 -20.44
N TRP A 52 -0.65 -3.81 -19.39
CA TRP A 52 -1.15 -3.65 -18.02
C TRP A 52 -0.31 -2.73 -17.15
N VAL A 53 0.90 -2.32 -17.59
CA VAL A 53 1.81 -1.49 -16.80
C VAL A 53 1.20 -0.17 -16.33
N GLY A 54 0.20 0.35 -17.07
CA GLY A 54 -0.53 1.55 -16.69
C GLY A 54 -1.24 1.44 -15.34
N ILE A 55 -1.65 0.23 -14.93
CA ILE A 55 -2.35 -0.03 -13.67
C ILE A 55 -1.45 0.25 -12.45
N PRO A 56 -0.29 -0.42 -12.28
CA PRO A 56 0.59 -0.15 -11.14
C PRO A 56 1.23 1.24 -11.22
N LEU A 57 1.48 1.78 -12.41
CA LEU A 57 1.94 3.18 -12.56
C LEU A 57 0.93 4.18 -12.00
N ARG A 58 -0.37 3.97 -12.24
CA ARG A 58 -1.42 4.81 -11.64
C ARG A 58 -1.39 4.73 -10.12
N GLY A 59 -1.20 3.52 -9.58
CA GLY A 59 -1.06 3.31 -8.13
C GLY A 59 0.10 4.11 -7.52
N VAL A 60 1.26 4.13 -8.17
CA VAL A 60 2.41 4.95 -7.72
C VAL A 60 2.07 6.44 -7.74
N LEU A 61 1.44 6.94 -8.80
CA LEU A 61 1.04 8.36 -8.88
C LEU A 61 0.05 8.72 -7.77
N ASP A 62 -0.97 7.90 -7.55
CA ASP A 62 -1.96 8.15 -6.50
C ASP A 62 -1.31 8.13 -5.09
N LEU A 63 -0.30 7.30 -4.85
CA LEU A 63 0.48 7.30 -3.59
C LEU A 63 1.30 8.58 -3.41
N LEU A 64 1.94 9.08 -4.47
CA LEU A 64 2.75 10.30 -4.41
C LEU A 64 1.91 11.57 -4.24
N GLU A 65 0.67 11.55 -4.72
CA GLU A 65 -0.30 12.63 -4.56
C GLU A 65 -1.03 12.58 -3.20
N LYS A 66 -1.02 11.43 -2.53
CA LYS A 66 -1.65 11.26 -1.22
C LYS A 66 -0.94 12.14 -0.18
N LYS A 67 -1.63 13.15 0.33
CA LYS A 67 -1.21 13.82 1.57
C LYS A 67 -1.40 12.85 2.73
N SER A 68 -0.40 12.74 3.60
CA SER A 68 -0.53 12.04 4.90
C SER A 68 -1.81 12.47 5.61
N LEU A 69 -2.45 11.48 6.24
CA LEU A 69 -3.71 11.60 6.99
C LEU A 69 -3.67 12.74 8.02
#